data_AF-A0A8X7QJG5-F1
#
_entry.id   AF-A0A8X7QJG5-F1
#
_cell.length_a   1.000
_cell.length_b   1.000
_cell.length_c   1.000
_cell.angle_alpha   90.00
_cell.angle_beta   90.00
_cell.angle_gamma   90.00
#
_symmetry.space_group_name_H-M   'P 1'
#
loop_
_entity.id
_entity.type
_entity.pdbx_description
1 polymer ?
#
loop_
_entity_poly.entity_id
_entity_poly.type
_entity_poly.pdbx_seq_one_letter_code
_entity_poly.pdbx_strand_id
1 'polypeptide(L)' 'PPNCTAQCVPGKYGLHECIYDCIVAGYDYGTCNPNPTGKCCCAYEGHDR' A
#
# COMPACT_ATOMS: atom_id res chain seq x y z
N PRO A 1 -6.13 -9.76 6.08
CA PRO A 1 -5.17 -9.85 4.95
C PRO A 1 -4.84 -8.47 4.36
N PRO A 2 -3.59 -8.20 3.94
CA PRO A 2 -3.22 -6.92 3.35
C PRO A 2 -4.03 -6.68 2.08
N ASN A 3 -4.66 -5.51 1.97
CA ASN A 3 -5.43 -5.14 0.79
C ASN A 3 -4.49 -4.54 -0.26
N CYS A 4 -4.13 -5.34 -1.25
CA CYS A 4 -3.22 -4.94 -2.32
C CYS A 4 -3.99 -4.62 -3.61
N THR A 5 -4.17 -3.34 -3.91
CA THR A 5 -5.12 -2.87 -4.93
C THR A 5 -4.45 -2.16 -6.11
N ALA A 6 -3.64 -1.13 -5.86
CA ALA A 6 -3.01 -0.31 -6.90
C ALA A 6 -1.63 -0.84 -7.33
N GLN A 7 -1.25 -0.68 -8.60
CA GLN A 7 0.11 -0.99 -9.05
C GLN A 7 1.02 0.22 -8.77
N CYS A 8 2.07 0.02 -8.00
CA CYS A 8 3.15 0.98 -7.83
C CYS A 8 3.97 1.07 -9.12
N VAL A 9 3.85 2.21 -9.79
CA VAL A 9 4.56 2.54 -11.03
C VAL A 9 5.60 3.61 -10.70
N PRO A 10 6.91 3.30 -10.76
CA PRO A 10 7.96 4.29 -10.55
C PRO A 10 7.75 5.53 -11.44
N GLY A 11 7.70 6.72 -10.84
CA GLY A 11 7.49 7.98 -11.54
C GLY A 11 6.03 8.32 -11.90
N LYS A 12 5.05 7.50 -11.51
CA LYS A 12 3.61 7.82 -11.66
C LYS A 12 2.80 7.60 -10.38
N TYR A 13 2.98 6.46 -9.73
CA TYR A 13 2.29 6.09 -8.48
C TYR A 13 3.30 5.36 -7.61
N GLY A 14 3.94 6.09 -6.71
CA GLY A 14 5.03 5.60 -5.87
C GLY A 14 4.56 5.26 -4.46
N LEU A 15 5.55 5.20 -3.55
CA LEU A 15 5.31 4.92 -2.14
C LEU A 15 4.44 5.99 -1.48
N HIS A 16 4.64 7.27 -1.85
CA HIS A 16 3.92 8.38 -1.23
C HIS A 16 2.43 8.34 -1.53
N GLU A 17 2.07 8.17 -2.80
CA GLU A 17 0.69 8.04 -3.26
C GLU A 17 0.04 6.78 -2.66
N CYS A 18 0.79 5.68 -2.60
CA CYS A 18 0.33 4.46 -1.93
C CYS A 18 -0.01 4.68 -0.45
N ILE A 19 0.88 5.31 0.31
CA ILE A 19 0.62 5.61 1.73
C ILE A 19 -0.60 6.52 1.87
N TYR A 20 -0.69 7.56 1.06
CA TYR A 20 -1.80 8.51 1.10
C TYR A 20 -3.15 7.83 0.84
N ASP A 21 -3.27 7.04 -0.23
CA ASP A 21 -4.51 6.34 -0.57
C ASP A 21 -4.90 5.32 0.50
N CYS A 22 -3.92 4.61 1.09
CA CYS A 22 -4.16 3.70 2.20
C CYS A 22 -4.72 4.43 3.43
N ILE A 23 -4.15 5.59 3.79
CA ILE A 23 -4.65 6.39 4.91
C ILE A 23 -6.06 6.92 4.63
N VAL A 24 -6.32 7.42 3.41
CA VAL A 24 -7.66 7.89 3.00
C VAL A 24 -8.69 6.76 3.03
N ALA A 25 -8.29 5.53 2.68
CA ALA A 25 -9.12 4.35 2.76
C ALA A 25 -9.30 3.79 4.20
N GLY A 26 -8.63 4.39 5.19
CA GLY A 26 -8.77 4.05 6.61
C GLY A 26 -7.73 3.06 7.16
N TYR A 27 -6.66 2.77 6.42
CA TYR A 27 -5.54 1.96 6.89
C TYR A 27 -4.47 2.82 7.57
N ASP A 28 -3.61 2.20 8.36
CA ASP A 28 -2.57 2.92 9.11
C ASP A 28 -1.31 3.16 8.27
N TYR A 29 -0.96 2.22 7.37
CA TYR A 29 0.16 2.40 6.46
C TYR A 29 -0.05 1.71 5.11
N GLY A 30 0.67 2.20 4.10
CA GLY A 30 0.76 1.64 2.76
C GLY A 30 2.20 1.30 2.40
N THR A 31 2.42 0.19 1.71
CA THR A 31 3.74 -0.16 1.18
C THR A 31 3.65 -0.58 -0.27
N CYS A 32 4.60 -0.09 -1.08
CA CYS A 32 4.80 -0.58 -2.42
C CYS A 32 5.67 -1.83 -2.36
N ASN A 33 5.07 -3.00 -2.54
CA ASN A 33 5.79 -4.26 -2.51
C ASN A 33 6.32 -4.57 -3.93
N PRO A 34 7.63 -4.43 -4.20
CA PRO A 34 8.18 -4.56 -5.55
C PRO A 34 8.10 -5.99 -6.11
N ASN A 35 7.95 -7.00 -5.25
CA ASN A 35 7.88 -8.41 -5.62
C ASN A 35 6.57 -9.07 -5.16
N PRO A 36 5.88 -9.88 -5.97
CA PRO A 36 6.06 -10.12 -7.42
C PRO A 36 5.27 -9.16 -8.31
N THR A 37 4.47 -8.24 -7.75
CA THR A 37 3.46 -7.49 -8.54
C THR A 37 3.69 -5.99 -8.61
N GLY A 38 4.63 -5.44 -7.85
CA GLY A 38 4.79 -3.99 -7.74
C GLY A 38 3.48 -3.34 -7.33
N LYS A 39 2.83 -3.84 -6.27
CA LYS A 39 1.51 -3.34 -5.83
C LYS A 39 1.62 -2.59 -4.51
N CYS A 40 0.77 -1.57 -4.39
CA CYS A 40 0.46 -0.91 -3.14
C CYS A 40 -0.38 -1.84 -2.29
N CYS A 41 0.09 -2.12 -1.09
CA CYS A 41 -0.57 -2.94 -0.10
C CYS A 41 -0.83 -2.10 1.15
N CYS A 42 -2.10 -2.01 1.54
CA CYS A 42 -2.53 -1.31 2.74
C CYS A 42 -2.65 -2.29 3.92
N ALA A 43 -2.21 -1.86 5.09
CA ALA A 43 -2.25 -2.65 6.32
C ALA A 43 -2.56 -1.77 7.54
N TYR A 44 -3.12 -2.38 8.57
CA TYR A 44 -3.35 -1.77 9.86
C TYR A 44 -2.15 -2.04 10.78
N GLU A 45 -1.77 -1.07 11.61
CA GLU A 45 -0.84 -1.29 12.72
C GLU A 45 -1.54 -2.19 13.74
N GLY A 46 -1.03 -3.42 13.89
CA GLY A 46 -1.54 -4.37 14.90
C GLY A 46 -2.24 -5.62 14.35
N HIS A 47 -2.15 -5.94 13.07
CA HIS A 47 -2.64 -7.23 12.56
C HIS A 47 -1.64 -8.39 12.83
N ASP A 48 -1.31 -8.59 14.11
CA ASP A 48 -0.85 -9.84 14.72
C ASP A 48 -1.81 -10.21 15.87
N ARG A 49 -3.12 -10.23 15.57
CA ARG A 49 -4.15 -10.64 16.53
C ARG A 49 -5.01 -11.75 15.98
#